data_AF-A0A7S3BCI4-F1
#
_entry.id   AF-A0A7S3BCI4-F1
#
_cell.length_a   1.000
_cell.length_b   1.000
_cell.length_c   1.000
_cell.angle_alpha   90.00
_cell.angle_beta   90.00
_cell.angle_gamma   90.00
#
_symmetry.space_group_name_H-M   'P 1'
#
loop_
_entity.id
_entity.type
_entity.pdbx_description
1 polymer ?
#
loop_
_entity_poly.entity_id
_entity_poly.type
_entity_poly.pdbx_seq_one_letter_code
_entity_poly.pdbx_strand_id
1 'polypeptide(L)'
;DGLADLAAHVVAAHESGELREAVEGGGMKAWIKGVGKATDRKGKRLFMPMRILLTGSTQGPDVGEQVAAIALAEKEGAVADGADFVTLDARMDALKAWAEAQPVAAEAAA
;
A
#
# COMPACT_ATOMS: atom_id res chain seq x y z
N ASP A 1 -6.06 -16.87 -1.25
CA ASP A 1 -5.86 -15.63 -0.48
C ASP A 1 -5.51 -14.46 -1.40
N GLY A 2 -6.52 -13.76 -1.95
CA GLY A 2 -6.35 -12.72 -2.99
C GLY A 2 -5.63 -11.44 -2.53
N LEU A 3 -4.45 -11.59 -1.93
CA LEU A 3 -3.54 -10.52 -1.55
C LEU A 3 -2.94 -9.88 -2.80
N ALA A 4 -2.64 -10.68 -3.83
CA ALA A 4 -2.20 -10.20 -5.14
C ALA A 4 -3.23 -9.26 -5.78
N ASP A 5 -4.52 -9.61 -5.75
CA ASP A 5 -5.59 -8.73 -6.25
C ASP A 5 -5.62 -7.40 -5.50
N LEU A 6 -5.44 -7.45 -4.18
CA LEU A 6 -5.44 -6.25 -3.35
C LEU A 6 -4.18 -5.40 -3.60
N ALA A 7 -3.03 -6.03 -3.83
CA ALA A 7 -1.80 -5.36 -4.23
C ALA A 7 -1.96 -4.65 -5.57
N ALA A 8 -2.59 -5.29 -6.56
CA ALA A 8 -2.88 -4.67 -7.85
C ALA A 8 -3.76 -3.40 -7.70
N HIS A 9 -4.74 -3.40 -6.79
CA HIS A 9 -5.53 -2.19 -6.50
C HIS A 9 -4.69 -1.08 -5.87
N VAL A 10 -3.75 -1.41 -4.98
CA VAL A 10 -2.84 -0.43 -4.37
C VAL A 10 -1.90 0.17 -5.43
N VAL A 11 -1.32 -0.68 -6.27
CA VAL A 11 -0.42 -0.25 -7.36
C VAL A 11 -1.17 0.63 -8.35
N ALA A 12 -2.37 0.24 -8.78
CA ALA A 12 -3.18 1.05 -9.69
C ALA A 12 -3.56 2.42 -9.07
N ALA A 13 -3.85 2.46 -7.77
CA ALA A 13 -4.11 3.72 -7.06
C ALA A 13 -2.85 4.59 -6.95
N HIS A 14 -1.66 3.99 -6.88
CA HIS A 14 -0.41 4.75 -6.95
C HIS A 14 -0.19 5.35 -8.33
N GLU A 15 -0.32 4.55 -9.38
CA GLU A 15 -0.11 4.96 -10.77
C GLU A 15 -1.11 6.04 -11.21
N SER A 16 -2.34 6.01 -10.69
CA SER A 16 -3.36 7.02 -10.95
C SER A 16 -3.19 8.31 -10.14
N GLY A 17 -2.32 8.31 -9.13
CA GLY A 17 -2.15 9.41 -8.18
C GLY A 17 -3.16 9.41 -7.00
N GLU A 18 -4.21 8.59 -7.05
CA GLU A 18 -5.24 8.50 -6.00
C GLU A 18 -4.64 8.19 -4.62
N LEU A 19 -3.65 7.29 -4.58
CA LEU A 19 -2.94 6.97 -3.34
C LEU A 19 -2.22 8.20 -2.78
N ARG A 20 -1.53 8.96 -3.63
CA ARG A 20 -0.79 10.15 -3.21
C ARG A 20 -1.73 11.23 -2.70
N GLU A 21 -2.86 11.44 -3.37
CA GLU A 21 -3.92 12.35 -2.88
C GLU A 21 -4.47 11.92 -1.52
N ALA A 22 -4.71 10.62 -1.32
CA ALA A 22 -5.19 10.09 -0.06
C ALA A 22 -4.16 10.23 1.08
N VAL A 23 -2.87 10.11 0.77
CA VAL A 23 -1.78 10.30 1.74
C VAL A 23 -1.67 11.77 2.13
N GLU A 24 -1.54 12.66 1.15
CA GLU A 24 -1.31 14.10 1.37
C GLU A 24 -2.55 14.81 1.92
N GLY A 25 -3.74 14.34 1.56
CA GLY A 25 -5.03 14.88 2.03
C GLY A 25 -5.52 14.29 3.36
N GLY A 26 -4.76 13.40 4.01
CA GLY A 26 -5.19 12.74 5.25
C GLY A 26 -6.37 11.76 5.06
N GLY A 27 -6.62 11.35 3.82
CA GLY A 27 -7.75 10.52 3.39
C GLY A 27 -7.51 9.01 3.47
N MET A 28 -6.35 8.52 3.93
CA MET A 28 -5.99 7.10 3.84
C MET A 28 -7.02 6.14 4.42
N LYS A 29 -7.60 6.44 5.59
CA LYS A 29 -8.61 5.56 6.19
C LYS A 29 -9.89 5.48 5.35
N ALA A 30 -10.27 6.58 4.69
CA ALA A 30 -11.41 6.61 3.78
C ALA A 30 -11.10 5.84 2.49
N TRP A 31 -9.90 6.05 1.94
CA TRP A 31 -9.41 5.32 0.76
C TRP A 31 -9.35 3.81 1.00
N ILE A 32 -8.74 3.34 2.09
CA ILE A 32 -8.70 1.90 2.45
C ILE A 32 -10.11 1.32 2.51
N LYS A 33 -11.07 2.04 3.12
CA LYS A 33 -12.48 1.63 3.16
C LYS A 33 -13.12 1.60 1.76
N GLY A 34 -12.75 2.52 0.88
CA GLY A 34 -13.14 2.54 -0.53
C GLY A 34 -12.68 1.28 -1.27
N VAL A 35 -11.40 0.93 -1.14
CA VAL A 35 -10.83 -0.32 -1.66
C VAL A 35 -11.57 -1.54 -1.09
N GLY A 36 -11.89 -1.51 0.21
CA GLY A 36 -12.70 -2.56 0.84
C GLY A 36 -14.09 -2.74 0.24
N LYS A 37 -14.75 -1.65 -0.17
CA LYS A 37 -16.04 -1.72 -0.88
C LYS A 37 -15.88 -2.29 -2.28
N ALA A 38 -14.86 -1.85 -3.02
CA ALA A 38 -14.60 -2.31 -4.38
C ALA A 38 -14.23 -3.81 -4.44
N THR A 39 -13.55 -4.31 -3.41
CA THR A 39 -13.06 -5.70 -3.34
C THR A 39 -13.94 -6.63 -2.49
N ASP A 40 -15.07 -6.14 -1.96
CA ASP A 40 -15.93 -6.81 -0.97
C ASP A 40 -15.15 -7.38 0.25
N ARG A 41 -14.21 -6.60 0.78
CA ARG A 41 -13.38 -6.96 1.94
C ARG A 41 -13.64 -6.02 3.11
N LYS A 42 -13.71 -6.60 4.32
CA LYS A 42 -14.05 -5.86 5.55
C LYS A 42 -13.21 -6.33 6.74
N GLY A 43 -13.08 -5.47 7.74
CA GLY A 43 -12.41 -5.76 9.01
C GLY A 43 -11.00 -6.29 8.80
N LYS A 44 -10.64 -7.38 9.50
CA LYS A 44 -9.30 -7.99 9.42
C LYS A 44 -8.93 -8.44 8.01
N ARG A 45 -9.90 -8.86 7.18
CA ARG A 45 -9.65 -9.30 5.79
C ARG A 45 -9.28 -8.16 4.82
N LEU A 46 -9.41 -6.91 5.28
CA LEU A 46 -8.99 -5.71 4.55
C LEU A 46 -7.78 -5.06 5.23
N PHE A 47 -7.92 -4.71 6.51
CA PHE A 47 -6.93 -3.90 7.21
C PHE A 47 -5.61 -4.64 7.48
N MET A 48 -5.63 -5.96 7.74
CA MET A 48 -4.39 -6.72 7.95
C MET A 48 -3.59 -6.88 6.65
N PRO A 49 -4.19 -7.33 5.54
CA PRO A 49 -3.54 -7.27 4.24
C PRO A 49 -2.99 -5.89 3.90
N MET A 50 -3.78 -4.83 4.12
CA MET A 50 -3.38 -3.48 3.75
C MET A 50 -2.22 -2.92 4.57
N ARG A 51 -2.14 -3.32 5.85
CA ARG A 51 -0.96 -3.04 6.66
C ARG A 51 0.29 -3.67 6.05
N ILE A 52 0.24 -4.95 5.72
CA ILE A 52 1.40 -5.66 5.17
C ILE A 52 1.83 -5.03 3.83
N LEU A 53 0.88 -4.75 2.94
CA LEU A 53 1.17 -4.21 1.61
C LEU A 53 1.79 -2.81 1.66
N LEU A 54 1.39 -1.97 2.62
CA LEU A 54 1.89 -0.59 2.72
C LEU A 54 3.11 -0.44 3.63
N THR A 55 3.25 -1.28 4.66
CA THR A 55 4.31 -1.11 5.69
C THR A 55 5.27 -2.29 5.79
N GLY A 56 4.98 -3.43 5.17
CA GLY A 56 5.78 -4.65 5.28
C GLY A 56 5.73 -5.33 6.66
N SER A 57 4.93 -4.83 7.59
CA SER A 57 4.81 -5.35 8.96
C SER A 57 3.39 -5.81 9.27
N THR A 58 3.24 -6.80 10.16
CA THR A 58 1.92 -7.20 10.67
C THR A 58 1.51 -6.40 11.91
N GLN A 59 2.41 -5.59 12.45
CA GLN A 59 2.25 -4.84 13.70
C GLN A 59 2.59 -3.36 13.50
N GLY A 60 2.43 -2.55 14.56
CA GLY A 60 2.87 -1.15 14.60
C GLY A 60 1.74 -0.13 14.65
N PRO A 61 2.07 1.17 14.52
CA PRO A 61 1.13 2.30 14.58
C PRO A 61 0.06 2.27 13.48
N ASP A 62 -0.73 3.34 13.36
CA ASP A 62 -1.70 3.46 12.26
C ASP A 62 -1.01 3.40 10.88
N VAL A 63 -1.66 2.77 9.91
CA VAL A 63 -1.08 2.55 8.58
C VAL A 63 -1.05 3.85 7.79
N GLY A 64 -2.10 4.66 7.87
CA GLY A 64 -2.17 5.94 7.17
C GLY A 64 -1.13 6.93 7.70
N GLU A 65 -0.95 6.99 9.02
CA GLU A 65 0.07 7.83 9.65
C GLU A 65 1.49 7.44 9.21
N GLN A 66 1.79 6.14 9.13
CA GLN A 66 3.11 5.67 8.67
C GLN A 66 3.39 6.05 7.21
N VAL A 67 2.42 5.85 6.31
CA VAL A 67 2.59 6.21 4.89
C VAL A 67 2.69 7.73 4.72
N ALA A 68 1.90 8.50 5.47
CA ALA A 68 1.98 9.96 5.48
C ALA A 68 3.32 10.49 6.00
N ALA A 69 3.88 9.86 7.04
CA ALA A 69 5.21 10.23 7.54
C ALA A 69 6.30 10.04 6.48
N ILE A 70 6.24 8.95 5.71
CA ILE A 70 7.19 8.70 4.60
C ILE A 70 7.04 9.76 3.52
N ALA A 71 5.82 10.02 3.05
CA ALA A 71 5.58 11.01 2.00
C ALA A 71 5.97 12.44 2.43
N LEU A 72 5.74 12.79 3.70
CA LEU A 72 6.16 14.07 4.26
C LEU A 72 7.68 14.18 4.34
N ALA A 73 8.37 13.15 4.84
CA ALA A 73 9.83 13.14 4.95
C ALA A 73 10.49 13.29 3.57
N GLU A 74 9.94 12.63 2.55
CA GLU A 74 10.37 12.76 1.16
C GLU A 74 10.14 14.18 0.61
N LYS A 75 8.92 14.72 0.79
CA LYS A 75 8.54 16.05 0.31
C LYS A 75 9.40 17.17 0.90
N GLU A 76 9.65 17.12 2.20
CA GLU A 76 10.41 18.14 2.93
C GLU A 76 11.93 17.95 2.82
N GLY A 77 12.39 16.86 2.17
CA GLY A 77 13.81 16.50 2.15
C GLY A 77 14.37 16.27 3.56
N ALA A 78 13.52 15.86 4.51
CA ALA A 78 13.85 15.70 5.94
C ALA A 78 14.57 14.38 6.23
N VAL A 79 15.28 13.84 5.25
CA VAL A 79 16.01 12.58 5.30
C VAL A 79 17.49 12.91 5.21
N ALA A 80 18.27 12.43 6.19
CA ALA A 80 19.71 12.65 6.20
C ALA A 80 20.38 11.98 4.99
N ASP A 81 21.41 12.63 4.45
CA ASP A 81 22.24 12.06 3.39
C ASP A 81 22.81 10.70 3.83
N GLY A 82 22.69 9.70 2.95
CA GLY A 82 23.15 8.34 3.22
C GLY A 82 22.26 7.50 4.16
N ALA A 83 21.08 7.99 4.54
CA ALA A 83 20.08 7.15 5.21
C ALA A 83 19.49 6.13 4.23
N ASP A 84 19.26 4.90 4.71
CA ASP A 84 18.53 3.85 3.99
C ASP A 84 17.02 4.15 3.97
N PHE A 85 16.64 5.21 3.27
CA PHE A 85 15.26 5.67 3.16
C PHE A 85 14.60 5.10 1.90
N VAL A 86 13.50 4.38 2.10
CA VAL A 86 12.67 3.86 1.01
C VAL A 86 11.47 4.77 0.81
N THR A 87 11.46 5.47 -0.33
CA THR A 87 10.39 6.39 -0.75
C THR A 87 9.06 5.67 -0.92
N LEU A 88 7.96 6.43 -1.02
CA LEU A 88 6.66 5.84 -1.33
C LEU A 88 6.69 5.13 -2.70
N ASP A 89 7.27 5.80 -3.70
CA ASP A 89 7.33 5.29 -5.07
C ASP A 89 8.14 3.99 -5.13
N ALA A 90 9.32 3.93 -4.50
CA ALA A 90 10.15 2.72 -4.46
C ALA A 90 9.45 1.53 -3.76
N ARG A 91 8.60 1.80 -2.76
CA ARG A 91 7.76 0.75 -2.13
C ARG A 91 6.72 0.21 -3.09
N MET A 92 6.09 1.10 -3.86
CA MET A 92 5.06 0.70 -4.82
C MET A 92 5.65 -0.05 -6.01
N ASP A 93 6.86 0.31 -6.45
CA ASP A 93 7.61 -0.45 -7.47
C ASP A 93 7.92 -1.87 -6.99
N ALA A 94 8.41 -2.02 -5.76
CA ALA A 94 8.67 -3.33 -5.17
C ALA A 94 7.37 -4.15 -5.03
N LEU A 95 6.27 -3.50 -4.62
CA LEU A 95 4.96 -4.13 -4.51
C LEU A 95 4.42 -4.59 -5.87
N LYS A 96 4.60 -3.77 -6.91
CA LYS A 96 4.23 -4.08 -8.29
C LYS A 96 5.00 -5.29 -8.80
N ALA A 97 6.32 -5.28 -8.68
CA ALA A 97 7.16 -6.41 -9.07
C ALA A 97 6.76 -7.71 -8.34
N TRP A 98 6.47 -7.62 -7.04
CA TRP A 98 5.96 -8.76 -6.27
C TRP A 98 4.60 -9.25 -6.79
N ALA A 99 3.67 -8.34 -7.08
CA ALA A 99 2.32 -8.67 -7.55
C ALA A 99 2.34 -9.34 -8.92
N GLU A 100 3.18 -8.85 -9.84
CA GLU A 100 3.39 -9.43 -11.18
C GLU A 100 4.04 -10.83 -11.13
N ALA A 101 4.85 -11.09 -10.10
CA ALA A 101 5.47 -12.40 -9.89
C ALA A 101 4.55 -13.43 -9.20
N GLN A 102 3.34 -13.03 -8.77
CA GLN A 102 2.41 -13.99 -8.16
C GLN A 102 1.75 -14.85 -9.24
N PRO A 103 1.58 -16.17 -9.00
CA PRO A 103 0.84 -17.01 -9.93
C PRO A 103 -0.59 -16.48 -10.09
N VAL A 104 -1.02 -16.29 -11.34
CA VAL A 104 -2.41 -15.94 -11.66
C VAL A 104 -3.30 -17.03 -11.08
N ALA A 105 -4.41 -16.64 -10.44
CA ALA A 105 -5.29 -17.51 -9.65
C ALA A 105 -5.97 -18.69 -10.41
N ALA A 106 -5.49 -19.07 -11.60
CA ALA A 106 -5.95 -20.20 -12.38
C ALA A 106 -5.29 -21.55 -12.00
N GLU A 107 -4.14 -21.58 -11.30
CA GLU A 107 -3.39 -22.83 -11.06
C GLU A 107 -3.52 -23.44 -9.65
N ALA A 108 -4.32 -22.86 -8.74
CA ALA A 108 -4.51 -23.42 -7.39
C ALA A 108 -5.68 -24.43 -7.28
N ALA A 109 -6.21 -24.91 -8.40
CA ALA A 109 -7.36 -25.81 -8.45
C ALA A 109 -7.17 -27.05 -9.35
N ALA A 110 -5.93 -27.48 -9.57
CA ALA A 110 -5.59 -28.74 -10.24
C ALA A 110 -5.15 -29.82 -9.24
#